data_AF-T1B0F9-F1
#
_entry.id   AF-T1B0F9-F1
#
_cell.length_a   1.000
_cell.length_b   1.000
_cell.length_c   1.000
_cell.angle_alpha   90.00
_cell.angle_beta   90.00
_cell.angle_gamma   90.00
#
_symmetry.space_group_name_H-M   'P 1'
#
loop_
_entity.id
_entity.type
_entity.pdbx_description
1 polymer ?
#
loop_
_entity_poly.entity_id
_entity_poly.type
_entity_poly.pdbx_seq_one_letter_code
_entity_poly.pdbx_strand_id
1 'polypeptide(L)'
;ARAQVDALLASEHAHSLADIANWADTLRDDPAQAELGKATAPLHYVNMHGSCDYKPALDCPNGQCVVGAIDHYAAILGNRSLPQAERAQALNFVVHFVGDVNQPLHAGYQQDRGANDYQVQFEGQGSNLHRVWDSGLLSTRHLDARRLRRAAAEAGTGDAAGADRAAGQSARAVGRGILQGGD
;
A
#
# COMPACT_ATOMS: atom_id res chain seq x y z
N ALA A 1 7.60 4.61 20.53
CA ALA A 1 7.27 3.83 19.33
C ALA A 1 8.53 3.39 18.58
N ARG A 2 9.38 4.33 18.12
CA ARG A 2 10.57 4.06 17.28
C ARG A 2 11.44 2.87 17.70
N ALA A 3 11.95 2.83 18.93
CA ALA A 3 12.80 1.72 19.39
C ALA A 3 12.14 0.32 19.31
N GLN A 4 10.80 0.24 19.41
CA GLN A 4 10.08 -1.03 19.23
C GLN A 4 9.99 -1.42 17.76
N VAL A 5 9.78 -0.45 16.87
CA VAL A 5 9.82 -0.66 15.42
C VAL A 5 11.20 -1.11 14.99
N ASP A 6 12.26 -0.44 15.46
CA ASP A 6 13.65 -0.79 15.14
C ASP A 6 13.98 -2.23 15.57
N ALA A 7 13.48 -2.67 16.74
CA ALA A 7 13.66 -4.04 17.22
C ALA A 7 12.91 -5.09 16.36
N LEU A 8 11.73 -4.77 15.86
CA LEU A 8 10.97 -5.64 14.96
C LEU A 8 11.65 -5.73 13.58
N LEU A 9 12.07 -4.60 13.01
CA LEU A 9 12.81 -4.55 11.74
C LEU A 9 14.11 -5.36 11.82
N ALA A 10 14.86 -5.20 12.91
CA ALA A 10 16.11 -5.93 13.11
C ALA A 10 15.90 -7.46 13.17
N SER A 11 14.75 -7.92 13.69
CA SER A 11 14.42 -9.36 13.75
C SER A 11 14.17 -10.00 12.38
N GLU A 12 13.88 -9.17 11.37
CA GLU A 12 13.68 -9.58 9.98
C GLU A 12 14.83 -9.15 9.06
N HIS A 13 15.96 -8.70 9.64
CA HIS A 13 17.11 -8.16 8.91
C HIS A 13 16.78 -6.95 8.02
N ALA A 14 15.73 -6.20 8.35
CA ALA A 14 15.36 -4.95 7.70
C ALA A 14 16.00 -3.74 8.40
N HIS A 15 16.28 -2.68 7.65
CA HIS A 15 16.91 -1.47 8.17
C HIS A 15 15.94 -0.29 8.25
N SER A 16 14.84 -0.34 7.51
CA SER A 16 13.83 0.71 7.45
C SER A 16 12.44 0.14 7.14
N LEU A 17 11.39 0.91 7.41
CA LEU A 17 10.02 0.56 6.99
C LEU A 17 9.93 0.38 5.47
N ALA A 18 10.75 1.09 4.70
CA ALA A 18 10.72 1.01 3.25
C ALA A 18 11.32 -0.31 2.71
N ASP A 19 12.09 -1.05 3.50
CA ASP A 19 12.60 -2.38 3.11
C ASP A 19 11.51 -3.45 3.17
N ILE A 20 10.55 -3.30 4.08
CA ILE A 20 9.44 -4.23 4.29
C ILE A 20 8.15 -3.80 3.58
N ALA A 21 8.09 -2.56 3.09
CA ALA A 21 6.86 -1.95 2.58
C ALA A 21 6.22 -2.72 1.40
N ASN A 22 6.99 -3.47 0.62
CA ASN A 22 6.46 -4.26 -0.51
C ASN A 22 6.24 -5.73 -0.17
N TRP A 23 6.58 -6.19 1.04
CA TRP A 23 6.60 -7.61 1.38
C TRP A 23 5.24 -8.29 1.20
N ALA A 24 4.14 -7.64 1.59
CA ALA A 24 2.81 -8.23 1.48
C ALA A 24 2.43 -8.56 0.03
N ASP A 25 2.75 -7.68 -0.92
CA ASP A 25 2.56 -7.93 -2.35
C ASP A 25 3.36 -9.13 -2.88
N THR A 26 4.57 -9.36 -2.33
CA THR A 26 5.44 -10.46 -2.79
C THR A 26 4.94 -11.83 -2.37
N LEU A 27 4.00 -11.92 -1.43
CA LEU A 27 3.46 -13.20 -0.94
C LEU A 27 2.82 -14.03 -2.05
N ARG A 28 2.25 -13.37 -3.08
CA ARG A 28 1.66 -14.07 -4.24
C ARG A 28 2.71 -14.73 -5.13
N ASP A 29 3.96 -14.25 -5.06
CA ASP A 29 5.07 -14.71 -5.90
C ASP A 29 5.94 -15.77 -5.19
N ASP A 30 5.72 -15.99 -3.88
CA ASP A 30 6.42 -17.00 -3.08
C ASP A 30 5.54 -18.26 -2.89
N PRO A 31 5.87 -19.40 -3.52
CA PRO A 31 5.12 -20.64 -3.35
C PRO A 31 5.02 -21.12 -1.90
N ALA A 32 6.01 -20.80 -1.04
CA ALA A 32 5.99 -21.18 0.37
C ALA A 32 4.96 -20.37 1.17
N GLN A 33 4.56 -19.20 0.67
CA GLN A 33 3.61 -18.29 1.31
C GLN A 33 2.28 -18.19 0.57
N ALA A 34 2.05 -19.05 -0.44
CA ALA A 34 0.90 -18.96 -1.33
C ALA A 34 -0.45 -18.94 -0.58
N GLU A 35 -0.58 -19.69 0.52
CA GLU A 35 -1.81 -19.70 1.32
C GLU A 35 -2.03 -18.38 2.08
N LEU A 36 -0.96 -17.80 2.64
CA LEU A 36 -1.03 -16.49 3.27
C LEU A 36 -1.33 -15.39 2.24
N GLY A 37 -0.68 -15.45 1.07
CA GLY A 37 -0.95 -14.54 -0.04
C GLY A 37 -2.40 -14.60 -0.51
N LYS A 38 -2.97 -15.81 -0.69
CA LYS A 38 -4.39 -15.98 -1.03
C LYS A 38 -5.32 -15.45 0.05
N ALA A 39 -5.02 -15.73 1.32
CA ALA A 39 -5.83 -15.30 2.45
C ALA A 39 -5.84 -13.78 2.63
N THR A 40 -4.74 -13.11 2.26
CA THR A 40 -4.57 -11.66 2.46
C THR A 40 -4.83 -10.84 1.19
N ALA A 41 -4.92 -11.45 0.01
CA ALA A 41 -5.18 -10.74 -1.24
C ALA A 41 -6.41 -9.79 -1.22
N PRO A 42 -7.57 -10.16 -0.62
CA PRO A 42 -8.72 -9.24 -0.52
C PRO A 42 -8.49 -8.05 0.42
N LEU A 43 -7.46 -8.11 1.27
CA LEU A 43 -7.16 -7.09 2.27
C LEU A 43 -6.39 -5.90 1.70
N HIS A 44 -5.94 -5.95 0.45
CA HIS A 44 -5.21 -4.86 -0.18
C HIS A 44 -6.10 -3.70 -0.66
N TYR A 45 -7.42 -3.88 -0.67
CA TYR A 45 -8.34 -2.89 -1.23
C TYR A 45 -9.69 -2.88 -0.50
N VAL A 46 -10.55 -1.95 -0.89
CA VAL A 46 -11.97 -1.91 -0.60
C VAL A 46 -12.72 -1.78 -1.93
N ASN A 47 -13.67 -2.68 -2.16
CA ASN A 47 -14.55 -2.62 -3.33
C ASN A 47 -15.77 -1.79 -2.96
N MET A 48 -15.81 -0.53 -3.41
CA MET A 48 -16.94 0.35 -3.15
C MET A 48 -18.12 -0.01 -4.04
N HIS A 49 -19.30 -0.13 -3.42
CA HIS A 49 -20.56 -0.38 -4.14
C HIS A 49 -21.26 0.92 -4.56
N GLY A 50 -20.96 2.03 -3.87
CA GLY A 50 -21.46 3.39 -4.16
C GLY A 50 -20.49 4.20 -5.02
N SER A 51 -20.87 5.44 -5.37
CA SER A 51 -20.08 6.29 -6.26
C SER A 51 -18.93 7.03 -5.56
N CYS A 52 -19.08 7.52 -4.33
CA CYS A 52 -18.00 8.31 -3.71
C CYS A 52 -17.99 8.23 -2.18
N ASP A 53 -18.73 7.30 -1.58
CA ASP A 53 -18.91 7.21 -0.14
C ASP A 53 -18.58 5.81 0.37
N TYR A 54 -17.60 5.75 1.27
CA TYR A 54 -17.25 4.52 1.97
C TYR A 54 -18.28 4.22 3.06
N LYS A 55 -18.94 3.07 2.95
CA LYS A 55 -19.92 2.54 3.91
C LYS A 55 -19.38 1.24 4.50
N PRO A 56 -18.77 1.24 5.69
CA PRO A 56 -18.12 0.05 6.27
C PRO A 56 -19.00 -1.21 6.27
N ALA A 57 -20.29 -1.07 6.59
CA ALA A 57 -21.23 -2.18 6.64
C ALA A 57 -21.47 -2.87 5.27
N LEU A 58 -21.28 -2.12 4.17
CA LEU A 58 -21.49 -2.59 2.80
C LEU A 58 -20.16 -2.94 2.11
N ASP A 59 -19.17 -2.06 2.26
CA ASP A 59 -17.92 -2.12 1.49
C ASP A 59 -16.82 -2.90 2.21
N CYS A 60 -16.92 -3.10 3.53
CA CYS A 60 -15.96 -3.87 4.32
C CYS A 60 -16.63 -4.90 5.24
N PRO A 61 -17.44 -5.82 4.68
CA PRO A 61 -18.13 -6.81 5.47
C PRO A 61 -17.13 -7.68 6.25
N ASN A 62 -17.39 -7.87 7.55
CA ASN A 62 -16.55 -8.66 8.46
C ASN A 62 -15.08 -8.18 8.55
N GLY A 63 -14.80 -6.91 8.21
CA GLY A 63 -13.44 -6.38 8.21
C GLY A 63 -12.56 -6.94 7.09
N GLN A 64 -13.14 -7.62 6.08
CA GLN A 64 -12.41 -8.19 4.94
C GLN A 64 -12.17 -7.13 3.86
N CYS A 65 -11.40 -6.11 4.21
CA CYS A 65 -10.91 -5.05 3.32
C CYS A 65 -9.68 -4.38 3.94
N VAL A 66 -9.04 -3.47 3.21
CA VAL A 66 -7.84 -2.74 3.69
C VAL A 66 -8.04 -1.97 5.00
N VAL A 67 -9.20 -1.36 5.21
CA VAL A 67 -9.50 -0.63 6.46
C VAL A 67 -9.57 -1.60 7.65
N GLY A 68 -10.30 -2.71 7.50
CA GLY A 68 -10.39 -3.72 8.55
C GLY A 68 -9.06 -4.45 8.79
N ALA A 69 -8.25 -4.62 7.75
CA ALA A 69 -6.91 -5.20 7.86
C ALA A 69 -5.96 -4.32 8.66
N ILE A 70 -5.98 -2.99 8.44
CA ILE A 70 -5.21 -2.04 9.24
C ILE A 70 -5.57 -2.17 10.72
N ASP A 71 -6.86 -2.18 11.06
CA ASP A 71 -7.31 -2.33 12.45
C ASP A 71 -6.86 -3.66 13.06
N HIS A 72 -7.01 -4.76 12.32
CA HIS A 72 -6.62 -6.10 12.75
C HIS A 72 -5.12 -6.21 13.03
N TYR A 73 -4.27 -5.85 12.06
CA TYR A 73 -2.83 -5.98 12.19
C TYR A 73 -2.23 -4.93 13.13
N ALA A 74 -2.83 -3.75 13.27
CA ALA A 74 -2.43 -2.78 14.29
C ALA A 74 -2.66 -3.32 15.70
N ALA A 75 -3.74 -4.06 15.94
CA ALA A 75 -4.01 -4.71 17.22
C ALA A 75 -2.96 -5.78 17.56
N ILE A 76 -2.59 -6.62 16.57
CA ILE A 76 -1.53 -7.63 16.71
C ILE A 76 -0.18 -6.95 17.01
N LEU A 77 0.20 -5.95 16.20
CA LEU A 77 1.45 -5.19 16.34
C LEU A 77 1.58 -4.55 17.74
N GLY A 78 0.48 -3.98 18.23
CA GLY A 78 0.38 -3.33 19.54
C GLY A 78 0.42 -4.30 20.72
N ASN A 79 0.06 -5.57 20.52
CA ASN A 79 0.02 -6.56 21.59
C ASN A 79 1.40 -7.14 21.92
N ARG A 80 2.04 -6.60 22.95
CA ARG A 80 3.40 -6.98 23.37
C ARG A 80 3.50 -8.37 24.01
N SER A 81 2.39 -9.04 24.32
CA SER A 81 2.43 -10.41 24.81
C SER A 81 2.60 -11.43 23.68
N LEU A 82 2.39 -11.02 22.42
CA LEU A 82 2.55 -11.90 21.27
C LEU A 82 4.03 -12.10 20.91
N PRO A 83 4.38 -13.25 20.29
CA PRO A 83 5.72 -13.50 19.78
C PRO A 83 6.25 -12.37 18.89
N GLN A 84 7.57 -12.13 18.95
CA GLN A 84 8.21 -11.08 18.14
C GLN A 84 7.95 -11.27 16.65
N ALA A 85 8.01 -12.50 16.14
CA ALA A 85 7.79 -12.82 14.73
C ALA A 85 6.36 -12.47 14.26
N GLU A 86 5.34 -12.72 15.09
CA GLU A 86 3.95 -12.39 14.77
C GLU A 86 3.76 -10.87 14.69
N ARG A 87 4.38 -10.14 15.63
CA ARG A 87 4.36 -8.67 15.63
C ARG A 87 5.16 -8.07 14.47
N ALA A 88 6.25 -8.69 14.05
CA ALA A 88 7.05 -8.25 12.91
C ALA A 88 6.28 -8.43 11.60
N GLN A 89 5.64 -9.59 11.41
CA GLN A 89 4.74 -9.81 10.28
C GLN A 89 3.58 -8.79 10.27
N ALA A 90 2.98 -8.51 11.43
CA ALA A 90 1.94 -7.48 11.53
C ALA A 90 2.44 -6.08 11.18
N LEU A 91 3.70 -5.74 11.53
CA LEU A 91 4.33 -4.49 11.09
C LEU A 91 4.41 -4.42 9.56
N ASN A 92 4.80 -5.50 8.89
CA ASN A 92 4.91 -5.55 7.42
C ASN A 92 3.55 -5.29 6.77
N PHE A 93 2.49 -5.95 7.26
CA PHE A 93 1.12 -5.72 6.78
C PHE A 93 0.64 -4.30 7.04
N VAL A 94 0.83 -3.74 8.25
CA VAL A 94 0.41 -2.36 8.55
C VAL A 94 1.12 -1.35 7.64
N VAL A 95 2.42 -1.49 7.43
CA VAL A 95 3.19 -0.58 6.57
C VAL A 95 2.66 -0.64 5.13
N HIS A 96 2.40 -1.84 4.62
CA HIS A 96 1.88 -2.02 3.26
C HIS A 96 0.47 -1.48 3.10
N PHE A 97 -0.46 -1.86 4.00
CA PHE A 97 -1.87 -1.48 3.90
C PHE A 97 -2.12 0.02 4.11
N VAL A 98 -1.27 0.70 4.89
CA VAL A 98 -1.29 2.17 4.95
C VAL A 98 -0.90 2.79 3.59
N GLY A 99 0.01 2.17 2.85
CA GLY A 99 0.29 2.56 1.47
C GLY A 99 -0.92 2.34 0.55
N ASP A 100 -1.50 1.14 0.61
CA ASP A 100 -2.64 0.73 -0.22
C ASP A 100 -3.87 1.62 -0.02
N VAL A 101 -4.26 1.90 1.23
CA VAL A 101 -5.45 2.73 1.53
C VAL A 101 -5.29 4.16 1.00
N ASN A 102 -4.07 4.61 0.75
CA ASN A 102 -3.77 5.91 0.15
C ASN A 102 -3.68 5.88 -1.39
N GLN A 103 -3.71 4.70 -2.03
CA GLN A 103 -3.82 4.55 -3.47
C GLN A 103 -5.30 4.66 -3.88
N PRO A 104 -5.73 5.73 -4.59
CA PRO A 104 -7.16 6.00 -4.82
C PRO A 104 -7.95 4.84 -5.45
N LEU A 105 -7.33 4.03 -6.30
CA LEU A 105 -7.98 2.93 -6.99
C LEU A 105 -8.00 1.62 -6.18
N HIS A 106 -7.31 1.56 -5.04
CA HIS A 106 -7.55 0.53 -4.01
C HIS A 106 -8.81 0.84 -3.20
N ALA A 107 -9.34 2.07 -3.28
CA ALA A 107 -10.70 2.42 -2.87
C ALA A 107 -11.56 2.69 -4.11
N GLY A 108 -11.53 1.74 -5.07
CA GLY A 108 -12.19 1.87 -6.35
C GLY A 108 -13.52 1.12 -6.43
N TYR A 109 -14.16 1.20 -7.60
CA TYR A 109 -15.45 0.56 -7.82
C TYR A 109 -15.34 -0.95 -7.97
N GLN A 110 -16.30 -1.67 -7.41
CA GLN A 110 -16.38 -3.11 -7.61
C GLN A 110 -16.58 -3.46 -9.10
N GLN A 111 -17.36 -2.67 -9.84
CA GLN A 111 -17.76 -3.01 -11.21
C GLN A 111 -16.61 -2.98 -12.22
N ASP A 112 -15.56 -2.20 -11.96
CA ASP A 112 -14.37 -2.10 -12.83
C ASP A 112 -13.09 -2.65 -12.17
N ARG A 113 -13.26 -3.34 -11.03
CA ARG A 113 -12.19 -3.94 -10.23
C ARG A 113 -11.14 -2.91 -9.83
N GLY A 114 -11.58 -1.75 -9.37
CA GLY A 114 -10.70 -0.63 -9.07
C GLY A 114 -10.00 -0.10 -10.32
N ALA A 115 -10.73 0.03 -11.42
CA ALA A 115 -10.24 0.43 -12.74
C ALA A 115 -9.16 -0.48 -13.36
N ASN A 116 -9.05 -1.75 -12.93
CA ASN A 116 -8.25 -2.76 -13.63
C ASN A 116 -8.83 -3.08 -15.01
N ASP A 117 -10.15 -2.99 -15.16
CA ASP A 117 -10.83 -3.23 -16.42
C ASP A 117 -10.85 -1.98 -17.33
N TYR A 118 -10.40 -0.83 -16.83
CA TYR A 118 -10.31 0.41 -17.59
C TYR A 118 -8.96 0.51 -18.34
N GLN A 119 -8.96 0.10 -19.61
CA GLN A 119 -7.77 0.11 -20.46
C GLN A 119 -7.37 1.52 -20.89
N VAL A 120 -6.07 1.82 -20.88
CA VAL A 120 -5.49 3.11 -21.28
C VAL A 120 -4.21 2.91 -22.07
N GLN A 121 -3.80 3.95 -22.80
CA GLN A 121 -2.44 4.07 -23.32
C GLN A 121 -1.64 4.95 -22.37
N PHE A 122 -0.47 4.48 -21.93
CA PHE A 122 0.44 5.23 -21.06
C PHE A 122 1.86 5.15 -21.61
N GLU A 123 2.48 6.31 -21.86
CA GLU A 123 3.80 6.42 -22.51
C GLU A 123 3.90 5.60 -23.82
N GLY A 124 2.81 5.57 -24.59
CA GLY A 124 2.74 4.84 -25.86
C GLY A 124 2.61 3.31 -25.73
N GLN A 125 2.44 2.78 -24.51
CA GLN A 125 2.23 1.36 -24.24
C GLN A 125 0.82 1.09 -23.67
N GLY A 126 0.26 -0.08 -24.00
CA GLY A 126 -1.01 -0.53 -23.45
C GLY A 126 -0.92 -0.83 -21.96
N SER A 127 -1.89 -0.35 -21.19
CA SER A 127 -1.98 -0.53 -19.74
C SER A 127 -3.44 -0.50 -19.27
N ASN A 128 -3.65 -0.58 -17.95
CA ASN A 128 -4.92 -0.22 -17.31
C ASN A 128 -4.70 0.93 -16.32
N LEU A 129 -5.77 1.65 -15.97
CA LEU A 129 -5.67 2.82 -15.12
C LEU A 129 -5.13 2.49 -13.72
N HIS A 130 -5.51 1.35 -13.14
CA HIS A 130 -5.00 0.86 -11.86
C HIS A 130 -3.48 0.79 -11.82
N ARG A 131 -2.88 0.08 -12.79
CA ARG A 131 -1.43 -0.08 -12.94
C ARG A 131 -0.70 1.25 -13.12
N VAL A 132 -1.32 2.19 -13.86
CA VAL A 132 -0.75 3.53 -14.05
C VAL A 132 -0.64 4.27 -12.72
N TRP A 133 -1.64 4.14 -11.85
CA TRP A 133 -1.61 4.72 -10.50
C TRP A 133 -0.63 4.01 -9.56
N ASP A 134 -0.62 2.67 -9.53
CA ASP A 134 0.29 1.92 -8.65
C ASP A 134 1.75 2.20 -8.94
N SER A 135 2.10 2.34 -10.22
CA SER A 135 3.52 2.33 -10.63
C SER A 135 3.86 3.26 -11.80
N GLY A 136 2.98 3.41 -12.78
CA GLY A 136 3.27 4.18 -14.00
C GLY A 136 3.61 5.64 -13.71
N LEU A 137 2.81 6.32 -12.91
CA LEU A 137 3.01 7.74 -12.61
C LEU A 137 4.31 8.00 -11.83
N LEU A 138 4.66 7.11 -10.91
CA LEU A 138 5.93 7.17 -10.19
C LEU A 138 7.12 6.87 -11.12
N SER A 139 6.98 5.92 -12.06
CA SER A 139 8.05 5.57 -12.99
C SER A 139 8.39 6.72 -13.95
N THR A 140 7.42 7.53 -14.39
CA THR A 140 7.68 8.70 -15.27
C THR A 140 8.53 9.78 -14.62
N ARG A 141 8.54 9.83 -13.28
CA ARG A 141 9.39 10.75 -12.50
C ARG A 141 10.75 10.12 -12.16
N HIS A 142 11.04 8.94 -12.68
CA HIS A 142 12.14 8.08 -12.26
C HIS A 142 12.12 7.85 -10.74
N LEU A 143 10.95 7.81 -10.11
CA LEU A 143 10.78 7.54 -8.68
C LEU A 143 10.38 6.07 -8.49
N ASP A 144 11.27 5.17 -8.90
CA ASP A 144 11.10 3.75 -8.59
C ASP A 144 11.29 3.47 -7.09
N ALA A 145 10.85 2.29 -6.63
CA ALA A 145 10.95 1.91 -5.22
C ALA A 145 12.39 1.98 -4.67
N ARG A 146 13.42 1.84 -5.51
CA ARG A 146 14.83 2.00 -5.11
C ARG A 146 15.17 3.46 -4.83
N ARG A 147 14.77 4.37 -5.71
CA ARG A 147 15.03 5.81 -5.54
C ARG A 147 14.18 6.42 -4.43
N LEU A 148 12.93 5.97 -4.24
CA LEU A 148 12.11 6.38 -3.09
C LEU A 148 12.74 5.93 -1.77
N ARG A 149 13.24 4.69 -1.69
CA ARG A 149 14.01 4.22 -0.52
C ARG A 149 15.23 5.09 -0.23
N ARG A 150 16.02 5.41 -1.26
CA ARG A 150 17.18 6.29 -1.14
C ARG A 150 16.78 7.69 -0.65
N ALA A 151 15.76 8.28 -1.26
CA ALA A 151 15.28 9.62 -0.88
C ALA A 151 14.74 9.64 0.56
N ALA A 152 14.02 8.61 0.99
CA ALA A 152 13.53 8.49 2.37
C ALA A 152 14.68 8.33 3.39
N ALA A 153 15.71 7.54 3.04
CA ALA A 153 16.92 7.40 3.85
C ALA A 153 17.69 8.72 3.96
N GLU A 154 17.82 9.47 2.86
CA GLU A 154 18.46 10.80 2.83
C GLU A 154 17.64 11.86 3.57
N ALA A 155 16.31 11.74 3.58
CA ALA A 155 15.39 12.67 4.25
C ALA A 155 15.23 12.42 5.76
N GLY A 156 15.78 11.33 6.31
CA GLY A 156 15.76 11.06 7.75
C GLY A 156 14.35 10.86 8.35
N THR A 157 13.37 10.44 7.55
CA THR A 157 11.97 10.35 7.98
C THR A 157 11.72 9.08 8.81
N GLY A 158 12.10 9.14 10.09
CA GLY A 158 11.68 8.18 11.11
C GLY A 158 10.35 8.53 11.78
N ASP A 159 9.52 9.40 11.19
CA ASP A 159 8.29 9.85 11.83
C ASP A 159 7.10 9.94 10.85
N ALA A 160 5.91 9.62 11.36
CA ALA A 160 4.68 9.40 10.59
C ALA A 160 4.25 10.62 9.73
N ALA A 161 4.65 11.83 10.13
CA ALA A 161 4.42 13.06 9.38
C ALA A 161 5.17 13.14 8.03
N GLY A 162 6.26 12.38 7.87
CA GLY A 162 7.01 12.29 6.62
C GLY A 162 6.30 11.43 5.56
N ALA A 163 5.69 10.33 6.00
CA ALA A 163 4.91 9.45 5.14
C ALA A 163 3.64 10.15 4.64
N ASP A 164 2.97 10.92 5.51
CA ASP A 164 1.77 11.69 5.17
C ASP A 164 2.07 12.82 4.15
N ARG A 165 3.24 13.46 4.25
CA ARG A 165 3.73 14.40 3.23
C ARG A 165 4.07 13.70 1.91
N ALA A 166 4.68 12.52 1.94
CA ALA A 166 5.02 11.77 0.74
C ALA A 166 3.76 11.29 0.00
N ALA A 167 2.78 10.74 0.72
CA ALA A 167 1.48 10.34 0.17
C ALA A 167 0.71 11.55 -0.39
N GLY A 168 0.68 12.67 0.35
CA GLY A 168 0.07 13.92 -0.11
C GLY A 168 0.78 14.54 -1.32
N GLN A 169 2.10 14.37 -1.45
CA GLN A 169 2.88 14.81 -2.61
C GLN A 169 2.68 13.90 -3.82
N SER A 170 2.60 12.58 -3.61
CA SER A 170 2.25 11.62 -4.68
C SER A 170 0.86 11.92 -5.23
N ALA A 171 -0.16 12.07 -4.38
CA ALA A 171 -1.51 12.43 -4.82
C ALA A 171 -1.56 13.76 -5.59
N ARG A 172 -0.80 14.78 -5.14
CA ARG A 172 -0.70 16.09 -5.83
C ARG A 172 0.09 16.04 -7.13
N ALA A 173 1.16 15.26 -7.20
CA ALA A 173 1.97 15.10 -8.39
C ALA A 173 1.21 14.37 -9.50
N VAL A 174 0.40 13.36 -9.12
CA VAL A 174 -0.49 12.66 -10.04
C VAL A 174 -1.63 13.56 -10.52
N GLY A 175 -2.30 14.29 -9.60
CA GLY A 175 -3.40 15.19 -9.96
C GLY A 175 -3.01 16.30 -10.96
N ARG A 176 -1.75 16.74 -10.96
CA ARG A 176 -1.24 17.71 -11.95
C ARG A 176 -0.83 17.08 -13.29
N GLY A 177 -0.43 15.81 -13.31
CA GLY A 177 -0.05 15.10 -14.54
C GLY A 177 -1.26 14.74 -15.40
N ILE A 178 -2.38 14.36 -14.79
CA ILE A 178 -3.61 13.96 -15.52
C ILE A 178 -4.26 15.15 -16.24
N LEU A 179 -4.12 16.38 -15.72
CA LEU A 179 -4.73 17.58 -16.31
C LEU A 179 -3.92 18.23 -17.44
N GLN A 180 -2.68 17.81 -17.68
CA GLN A 180 -1.79 18.42 -18.68
C GLN A 180 -1.50 17.55 -19.90
N GLY A 181 -2.13 16.37 -20.01
CA GLY A 181 -1.89 15.41 -21.10
C GLY A 181 -2.99 15.35 -22.17
N GLY A 182 -3.91 16.32 -22.21
CA GLY A 182 -4.97 16.40 -23.21
C GLY A 182 -4.73 17.55 -24.17
N ASP A 183 -3.88 17.32 -25.19
CA ASP A 183 -3.85 18.02 -26.47
C ASP A 183 -3.43 17.02 -27.56
#